data_AF-A0A522C9X7-F1
#
_entry.id   AF-A0A522C9X7-F1
#
_cell.length_a   1.000
_cell.length_b   1.000
_cell.length_c   1.000
_cell.angle_alpha   90.00
_cell.angle_beta   90.00
_cell.angle_gamma   90.00
#
_symmetry.space_group_name_H-M   'P 1'
#
loop_
_entity.id
_entity.type
_entity.pdbx_description
1 polymer ?
#
loop_
_entity_poly.entity_id
_entity_poly.type
_entity_poly.pdbx_seq_one_letter_code
_entity_poly.pdbx_strand_id
1 'polypeptide(L)'
;MKGCIAGALIFSGRPDPTWNVGEKIVGDLEKIWNGLSGWGDALPSAPPLGYRGCFIRCKPDMEWFAYNGVITMKTVKGRESRTDKNRAFERLLLDSAPEGTLPEGIL
;
A
#
# COMPACT_ATOMS: atom_id res chain seq x y z
N MET A 1 -4.77 20.59 -6.12
CA MET A 1 -5.06 19.44 -5.24
C MET A 1 -3.73 18.89 -4.73
N LYS A 2 -3.57 18.62 -3.44
CA LYS A 2 -2.33 18.00 -2.92
C LYS A 2 -2.35 16.53 -3.33
N GLY A 3 -1.32 16.08 -4.05
CA GLY A 3 -1.22 14.73 -4.59
C GLY A 3 -1.06 13.66 -3.51
N CYS A 4 -1.28 12.40 -3.87
CA CYS A 4 -1.04 11.27 -2.98
C CYS A 4 0.45 10.89 -2.97
N ILE A 5 0.97 10.51 -1.82
CA ILE A 5 2.32 9.97 -1.67
C ILE A 5 2.23 8.50 -1.31
N ALA A 6 2.94 7.66 -2.05
CA ALA A 6 3.13 6.25 -1.73
C ALA A 6 4.56 5.96 -1.30
N GLY A 7 4.75 4.81 -0.66
CA GLY A 7 6.07 4.30 -0.32
C GLY A 7 6.07 2.81 -0.08
N ALA A 8 7.26 2.21 -0.23
CA ALA A 8 7.50 0.81 0.12
C ALA A 8 8.32 0.76 1.42
N LEU A 9 7.86 -0.03 2.40
CA LEU A 9 8.56 -0.22 3.66
C LEU A 9 9.61 -1.31 3.48
N ILE A 10 10.88 -0.94 3.49
CA ILE A 10 12.01 -1.82 3.17
C ILE A 10 13.10 -1.63 4.21
N PHE A 11 13.20 -2.58 5.14
CA PHE A 11 14.24 -2.51 6.17
C PHE A 11 15.59 -2.93 5.58
N SER A 12 16.36 -1.93 5.13
CA SER A 12 17.64 -2.09 4.40
C SER A 12 18.77 -1.18 4.89
N GLY A 13 18.53 -0.37 5.93
CA GLY A 13 19.47 0.66 6.39
C GLY A 13 19.44 1.96 5.56
N ARG A 14 18.58 2.04 4.53
CA ARG A 14 18.27 3.26 3.77
C ARG A 14 16.86 3.76 4.10
N PRO A 15 16.55 5.04 3.86
CA PRO A 15 15.18 5.54 3.92
C PRO A 15 14.26 4.76 2.98
N ASP A 16 13.03 4.53 3.42
CA ASP A 16 11.99 3.91 2.60
C ASP A 16 11.74 4.76 1.33
N PRO A 17 11.76 4.16 0.11
CA PRO A 17 11.49 4.91 -1.11
C PRO A 17 10.04 5.39 -1.14
N THR A 18 9.84 6.63 -1.60
CA THR A 18 8.52 7.25 -1.74
C THR A 18 8.36 7.93 -3.09
N TRP A 19 7.13 7.98 -3.61
CA TRP A 19 6.82 8.61 -4.90
C TRP A 19 5.42 9.24 -4.90
N ASN A 20 5.21 10.17 -5.84
CA ASN A 20 3.89 10.74 -6.11
C ASN A 20 3.03 9.73 -6.88
N VAL A 21 1.76 9.61 -6.49
CA VAL A 21 0.79 8.76 -7.18
C VAL A 21 -0.25 9.63 -7.88
N GLY A 22 -0.43 9.40 -9.18
CA GLY A 22 -1.40 10.12 -10.01
C GLY A 22 -2.84 9.68 -9.74
N GLU A 23 -3.80 10.58 -10.01
CA GLU A 23 -5.23 10.37 -9.75
C GLU A 23 -5.79 9.09 -10.39
N LYS A 24 -5.31 8.71 -11.59
CA LYS A 24 -5.71 7.46 -12.24
C LYS A 24 -5.40 6.24 -11.37
N ILE A 25 -4.18 6.14 -10.85
CA ILE A 25 -3.76 5.01 -10.01
C ILE A 25 -4.57 5.00 -8.72
N VAL A 26 -4.82 6.16 -8.11
CA VAL A 26 -5.67 6.28 -6.92
C VAL A 26 -7.09 5.75 -7.19
N GLY A 27 -7.70 6.17 -8.30
CA GLY A 27 -9.04 5.69 -8.68
C GLY A 27 -9.08 4.18 -8.97
N ASP A 28 -8.01 3.62 -9.53
CA ASP A 28 -7.92 2.17 -9.77
C ASP A 28 -7.73 1.38 -8.45
N LEU A 29 -6.96 1.92 -7.50
CA LEU A 29 -6.82 1.36 -6.14
C LEU A 29 -8.14 1.40 -5.36
N GLU A 30 -8.91 2.48 -5.48
CA GLU A 30 -10.24 2.61 -4.88
C GLU A 30 -11.22 1.57 -5.43
N LYS A 31 -11.20 1.31 -6.75
CA LYS A 31 -12.00 0.25 -7.36
C LYS A 31 -11.65 -1.12 -6.81
N ILE A 32 -10.36 -1.42 -6.65
CA ILE A 32 -9.91 -2.67 -6.04
C ILE A 32 -10.48 -2.75 -4.62
N TRP A 33 -10.18 -1.76 -3.77
CA TRP A 33 -10.63 -1.71 -2.37
C TRP A 33 -12.14 -1.95 -2.23
N ASN A 34 -12.96 -1.26 -3.02
CA ASN A 34 -14.42 -1.36 -2.97
C ASN A 34 -14.98 -2.72 -3.39
N GLY A 35 -14.21 -3.52 -4.15
CA GLY A 35 -14.57 -4.89 -4.53
C GLY A 35 -14.13 -5.97 -3.53
N LEU A 36 -13.36 -5.62 -2.50
CA LEU A 36 -12.83 -6.60 -1.55
C LEU A 36 -13.80 -6.92 -0.42
N SER A 37 -13.72 -8.15 0.07
CA SER A 37 -14.41 -8.58 1.29
C SER A 37 -13.66 -8.14 2.54
N GLY A 38 -14.40 -7.91 3.63
CA GLY A 38 -13.81 -7.63 4.95
C GLY A 38 -12.85 -8.72 5.42
N TRP A 39 -11.83 -8.32 6.18
CA TRP A 39 -10.87 -9.23 6.83
C TRP A 39 -11.16 -9.30 8.33
N GLY A 40 -11.44 -10.50 8.83
CA GLY A 40 -11.77 -10.76 10.23
C GLY A 40 -10.66 -11.45 11.04
N ASP A 41 -9.61 -11.94 10.38
CA ASP A 41 -8.55 -12.70 11.02
C ASP A 41 -7.41 -11.82 11.55
N ALA A 42 -6.43 -12.44 12.21
CA ALA A 42 -5.21 -11.76 12.62
C ALA A 42 -4.48 -11.15 11.40
N LEU A 43 -3.89 -9.97 11.59
CA LEU A 43 -3.10 -9.33 10.53
C LEU A 43 -1.80 -10.11 10.28
N PRO A 44 -1.34 -10.20 9.03
CA PRO A 44 -0.05 -10.81 8.73
C PRO A 44 1.09 -10.03 9.40
N SER A 45 2.04 -10.78 9.97
CA SER A 45 3.26 -10.20 10.56
C SER A 45 4.33 -10.04 9.50
N ALA A 46 4.97 -8.87 9.46
CA ALA A 46 6.09 -8.61 8.57
C ALA A 46 7.40 -9.17 9.16
N PRO A 47 8.32 -9.71 8.34
CA PRO A 47 9.62 -10.14 8.80
C PRO A 47 10.45 -8.96 9.34
N PRO A 48 11.50 -9.22 10.15
CA PRO A 48 12.35 -8.19 10.70
C PRO A 48 13.26 -7.51 9.67
N LEU A 49 13.54 -8.17 8.54
CA LEU A 49 14.38 -7.67 7.44
C LEU A 49 13.62 -7.73 6.10
N GLY A 50 13.96 -6.82 5.18
CA GLY A 50 13.42 -6.82 3.82
C GLY A 50 12.10 -6.06 3.66
N TYR A 51 11.30 -6.49 2.69
CA TYR A 51 10.01 -5.87 2.36
C TYR A 51 8.95 -6.13 3.42
N ARG A 52 8.23 -5.09 3.81
CA ARG A 52 7.24 -5.10 4.90
C ARG A 52 5.89 -4.55 4.48
N GLY A 53 5.66 -4.36 3.18
CA GLY A 53 4.43 -3.80 2.62
C GLY A 53 4.64 -2.43 1.98
N CYS A 54 3.55 -1.88 1.46
CA CYS A 54 3.53 -0.53 0.89
C CYS A 54 2.36 0.28 1.44
N PHE A 55 2.49 1.60 1.41
CA PHE A 55 1.45 2.51 1.85
C PHE A 55 1.16 3.58 0.79
N ILE A 56 -0.02 4.18 0.87
CA ILE A 56 -0.38 5.39 0.14
C ILE A 56 -1.19 6.33 1.03
N ARG A 57 -0.87 7.63 0.98
CA ARG A 57 -1.49 8.72 1.74
C ARG A 57 -1.98 9.79 0.77
N CYS A 58 -3.29 10.00 0.70
CA CYS A 58 -3.91 10.94 -0.24
C CYS A 58 -4.45 12.22 0.41
N LYS A 59 -4.81 12.14 1.69
CA LYS A 59 -5.29 13.24 2.53
C LYS A 59 -4.65 13.06 3.92
N PRO A 60 -4.61 14.10 4.77
CA PRO A 60 -4.09 13.97 6.14
C PRO A 60 -4.73 12.81 6.92
N ASP A 61 -5.97 12.48 6.55
CA ASP A 61 -6.85 11.61 7.31
C ASP A 61 -7.11 10.26 6.63
N MET A 62 -6.38 9.90 5.58
CA MET A 62 -6.58 8.63 4.87
C MET A 62 -5.27 8.01 4.42
N GLU A 63 -5.01 6.82 4.96
CA GLU A 63 -3.85 5.98 4.64
C GLU A 63 -4.33 4.56 4.32
N TRP A 64 -3.87 4.02 3.19
CA TRP A 64 -3.91 2.58 2.95
C TRP A 64 -2.54 1.99 3.20
N PHE A 65 -2.52 0.80 3.80
CA PHE A 65 -1.35 -0.04 3.96
C PHE A 65 -1.67 -1.44 3.43
N ALA A 66 -0.87 -1.94 2.51
CA ALA A 66 -1.03 -3.27 1.91
C ALA A 66 0.19 -4.13 2.25
N TYR A 67 -0.06 -5.34 2.72
CA TYR A 67 0.97 -6.35 2.96
C TYR A 67 0.38 -7.75 2.90
N ASN A 68 1.03 -8.64 2.14
CA ASN A 68 0.74 -10.09 2.10
C ASN A 68 -0.75 -10.43 1.91
N GLY A 69 -1.41 -9.73 0.97
CA GLY A 69 -2.81 -9.97 0.61
C GLY A 69 -3.84 -9.42 1.61
N VAL A 70 -3.42 -8.55 2.53
CA VAL A 70 -4.33 -7.79 3.39
C VAL A 70 -4.08 -6.31 3.20
N ILE A 71 -5.16 -5.55 3.04
CA ILE A 71 -5.11 -4.09 2.96
C ILE A 71 -5.80 -3.55 4.21
N THR A 72 -5.13 -2.65 4.90
CA THR A 72 -5.68 -1.85 5.99
C THR A 72 -5.91 -0.43 5.49
N MET A 73 -7.14 0.07 5.65
CA MET A 73 -7.45 1.50 5.57
C MET A 73 -7.52 2.09 6.96
N LYS A 74 -6.77 3.16 7.21
CA LYS A 74 -6.86 3.98 8.42
C LYS A 74 -7.48 5.33 8.06
N THR A 75 -8.50 5.71 8.82
CA THR A 75 -9.14 7.02 8.76
C THR A 75 -9.27 7.63 10.15
N VAL A 76 -9.69 8.89 10.24
CA VAL A 76 -10.05 9.53 11.52
C VAL A 76 -11.19 8.81 12.27
N LYS A 77 -12.03 8.06 11.55
CA LYS A 77 -13.17 7.33 12.13
C LYS A 77 -12.80 5.93 12.62
N GLY A 78 -11.63 5.42 12.29
CA GLY A 78 -11.19 4.09 12.67
C GLY A 78 -10.36 3.39 11.60
N ARG A 79 -10.28 2.07 11.74
CA ARG A 79 -9.48 1.18 10.89
C ARG A 79 -10.38 0.10 10.31
N GLU A 80 -10.24 -0.17 9.02
CA GLU A 80 -10.89 -1.28 8.33
C GLU A 80 -9.81 -2.11 7.63
N SER A 81 -9.98 -3.43 7.60
CA SER A 81 -9.10 -4.32 6.84
C SER A 81 -9.91 -5.17 5.87
N ARG A 82 -9.34 -5.42 4.69
CA ARG A 82 -9.95 -6.22 3.62
C ARG A 82 -8.95 -7.19 3.03
N THR A 83 -9.44 -8.33 2.53
CA THR A 83 -8.62 -9.35 1.89
C THR A 83 -8.44 -9.06 0.41
N ASP A 84 -7.20 -9.09 -0.05
CA ASP A 84 -6.78 -8.97 -1.45
C ASP A 84 -5.93 -10.18 -1.82
N LYS A 85 -6.58 -11.33 -1.99
CA LYS A 85 -5.90 -12.63 -2.19
C LYS A 85 -4.87 -12.63 -3.32
N ASN A 86 -5.11 -11.83 -4.36
CA ASN A 86 -4.24 -11.75 -5.54
C ASN A 86 -3.17 -10.66 -5.42
N ARG A 87 -3.12 -9.94 -4.30
CA ARG A 87 -2.23 -8.81 -4.05
C ARG A 87 -2.35 -7.75 -5.16
N ALA A 88 -3.55 -7.58 -5.73
CA ALA A 88 -3.78 -6.70 -6.87
C ALA A 88 -3.54 -5.23 -6.50
N PHE A 89 -3.93 -4.81 -5.30
CA PHE A 89 -3.70 -3.46 -4.80
C PHE A 89 -2.21 -3.20 -4.58
N GLU A 90 -1.54 -4.12 -3.88
CA GLU A 90 -0.13 -4.01 -3.55
C GLU A 90 0.73 -3.95 -4.82
N ARG A 91 0.47 -4.86 -5.78
CA ARG A 91 1.15 -4.87 -7.08
C ARG A 91 0.89 -3.58 -7.87
N LEU A 92 -0.37 -3.17 -8.01
CA LEU A 92 -0.71 -1.95 -8.74
C LEU A 92 0.00 -0.71 -8.15
N LEU A 93 0.09 -0.63 -6.83
CA LEU A 93 0.76 0.48 -6.16
C LEU A 93 2.27 0.45 -6.40
N LEU A 94 2.91 -0.71 -6.23
CA LEU A 94 4.36 -0.87 -6.46
C LEU A 94 4.74 -0.66 -7.94
N ASP A 95 3.95 -1.17 -8.88
CA ASP A 95 4.11 -0.97 -10.33
C ASP A 95 3.95 0.51 -10.74
N SER A 96 3.34 1.32 -9.88
CA SER A 96 3.19 2.76 -10.09
C SER A 96 4.46 3.55 -9.73
N ALA A 97 5.46 2.92 -9.11
CA ALA A 97 6.69 3.59 -8.75
C ALA A 97 7.51 3.94 -10.02
N PRO A 98 8.10 5.15 -10.11
CA PRO A 98 9.00 5.47 -11.21
C PRO A 98 10.17 4.48 -11.28
N GLU A 99 10.67 4.22 -12.48
CA GLU A 99 11.81 3.34 -12.71
C GLU A 99 13.00 3.70 -11.80
N GLY A 100 13.64 2.69 -11.19
CA GLY A 100 14.75 2.86 -10.26
C GLY A 100 14.37 3.34 -8.84
N THR A 101 13.08 3.58 -8.57
CA THR A 101 12.61 3.98 -7.21
C THR A 101 12.64 2.80 -6.24
N LEU A 102 12.25 1.62 -6.70
CA LEU A 102 12.23 0.39 -5.90
C LEU A 102 13.51 -0.43 -6.15
N PRO A 103 14.08 -1.08 -5.11
CA PRO A 103 15.14 -2.04 -5.32
C PRO A 103 14.63 -3.28 -6.07
N GLU A 104 15.55 -3.96 -6.75
CA GLU A 104 15.25 -5.20 -7.47
C GLU A 104 14.70 -6.28 -6.51
N GLY A 105 13.74 -7.08 -6.99
CA GLY A 105 13.17 -8.21 -6.24
C GLY A 105 12.03 -7.88 -5.25
N ILE A 106 11.47 -6.67 -5.29
CA ILE A 106 10.30 -6.27 -4.48
C ILE A 106 8.97 -6.86 -5.00
N LEU A 107 8.92 -7.35 -6.25
CA LEU A 107 7.74 -7.91 -6.92
C LEU A 107 7.87 -9.39 -7.24
#